data_AF-A0A1S1YV31-F1
#
_entry.id   AF-A0A1S1YV31-F1
#
_cell.length_a   1.000
_cell.length_b   1.000
_cell.length_c   1.000
_cell.angle_alpha   90.00
_cell.angle_beta   90.00
_cell.angle_gamma   90.00
#
_symmetry.space_group_name_H-M   'P 1'
#
loop_
_entity.id
_entity.type
_entity.pdbx_description
1 polymer ?
#
loop_
_entity_poly.entity_id
_entity_poly.type
_entity_poly.pdbx_seq_one_letter_code
_entity_poly.pdbx_strand_id
1 'polypeptide(L)'
;MGLISELIHLDLKDIDSKRMLIRVEEGKGNNDRNTLLSENTLLILREYKPKKYLFEGEKGGKYSKTSVGKILKRAVLKSKIQKRVIVHTLRHSFATHLLENGVDLRYIQSLLGHTSSQTTQIYTHVSTKVVSDIKSPLDNL
;
A
#
# COMPACT_ATOMS: atom_id res chain seq x y z
N MET A 1 6.48 11.88 -0.88
CA MET A 1 6.17 11.44 -2.26
C MET A 1 4.65 11.25 -2.34
N GLY A 2 4.00 11.08 -3.50
CA GLY A 2 2.53 10.88 -3.55
C GLY A 2 2.17 9.39 -3.60
N LEU A 3 1.00 8.97 -3.06
CA LEU A 3 0.53 7.56 -3.07
C LEU A 3 0.66 6.83 -4.41
N ILE A 4 0.25 7.48 -5.50
CA ILE A 4 0.35 6.91 -6.85
C ILE A 4 1.82 6.77 -7.25
N SER A 5 2.66 7.69 -6.79
CA SER A 5 4.10 7.62 -7.01
C SER A 5 4.71 6.42 -6.29
N GLU A 6 4.29 6.10 -5.07
CA GLU A 6 4.75 4.90 -4.36
C GLU A 6 4.42 3.64 -5.17
N LEU A 7 3.17 3.50 -5.62
CA LEU A 7 2.71 2.35 -6.41
C LEU A 7 3.54 2.14 -7.69
N ILE A 8 3.77 3.19 -8.47
CA ILE A 8 4.47 3.07 -9.77
C ILE A 8 5.99 2.90 -9.63
N HIS A 9 6.54 3.07 -8.43
CA HIS A 9 7.97 2.89 -8.15
C HIS A 9 8.29 1.55 -7.48
N LEU A 10 7.29 0.72 -7.15
CA LEU A 10 7.54 -0.61 -6.62
C LEU A 10 8.23 -1.50 -7.65
N ASP A 11 9.30 -2.15 -7.21
CA ASP A 11 10.04 -3.18 -7.91
C ASP A 11 9.68 -4.58 -7.37
N LEU A 12 10.00 -5.64 -8.12
CA LEU A 12 9.77 -7.02 -7.68
C LEU A 12 10.44 -7.37 -6.34
N LYS A 13 11.62 -6.80 -6.10
CA LYS A 13 12.41 -7.00 -4.87
C LYS A 13 11.75 -6.43 -3.61
N ASP A 14 10.78 -5.53 -3.79
CA ASP A 14 10.10 -4.85 -2.68
C ASP A 14 9.04 -5.75 -2.01
N ILE A 15 8.73 -6.89 -2.63
CA ILE A 15 7.83 -7.90 -2.08
C ILE A 15 8.61 -8.92 -1.25
N ASP A 16 8.52 -8.80 0.08
CA ASP A 16 9.04 -9.80 1.01
C ASP A 16 7.94 -10.81 1.36
N SER A 17 7.83 -11.83 0.50
CA SER A 17 6.87 -12.93 0.69
C SER A 17 7.18 -13.85 1.88
N LYS A 18 8.37 -13.78 2.48
CA LYS A 18 8.70 -14.57 3.68
C LYS A 18 8.17 -13.90 4.94
N ARG A 19 8.22 -12.57 4.97
CA ARG A 19 7.74 -11.77 6.11
C ARG A 19 6.33 -11.21 5.90
N MET A 20 5.74 -11.43 4.72
CA MET A 20 4.46 -10.84 4.31
C MET A 20 4.46 -9.31 4.41
N LEU A 21 5.51 -8.70 3.87
CA LEU A 21 5.69 -7.24 3.87
C LEU A 21 5.95 -6.70 2.46
N ILE A 22 5.52 -5.47 2.22
CA ILE A 22 5.89 -4.68 1.05
C ILE A 22 6.77 -3.52 1.53
N ARG A 23 7.98 -3.43 1.00
CA ARG A 23 8.86 -2.28 1.24
C ARG A 23 8.44 -1.12 0.33
N VAL A 24 8.19 0.03 0.91
CA VAL A 24 7.90 1.26 0.17
C VAL A 24 9.04 2.24 0.41
N GLU A 25 9.85 2.47 -0.62
CA GLU A 25 10.95 3.44 -0.56
C GLU A 25 10.46 4.84 -0.96
N GLU A 26 10.71 5.85 -0.12
CA GLU A 26 10.53 7.26 -0.50
C GLU A 26 11.88 7.86 -0.86
N GLY A 27 12.09 8.19 -2.14
CA GLY A 27 13.37 8.69 -2.67
C GLY A 27 13.93 9.99 -2.06
N LYS A 28 13.26 10.60 -1.07
CA LYS A 28 13.79 11.72 -0.27
C LYS A 28 14.33 11.32 1.12
N GLY A 29 14.54 10.03 1.36
CA GLY A 29 15.53 9.55 2.33
C GLY A 29 15.13 9.58 3.81
N ASN A 30 13.84 9.68 4.16
CA ASN A 30 13.45 9.61 5.58
C ASN A 30 12.08 9.00 5.90
N ASN A 31 11.40 8.38 4.93
CA ASN A 31 10.05 7.81 5.13
C ASN A 31 9.89 6.40 4.55
N ASP A 32 11.00 5.68 4.34
CA ASP A 32 10.94 4.27 3.98
C ASP A 32 10.13 3.52 5.05
N ARG A 33 9.27 2.61 4.59
CA ARG A 33 8.45 1.82 5.50
C ARG A 33 8.20 0.44 4.94
N ASN A 34 7.86 -0.48 5.84
CA ASN A 34 7.23 -1.73 5.48
C ASN A 34 5.73 -1.60 5.72
N THR A 35 4.93 -1.98 4.72
CA THR A 35 3.49 -2.13 4.85
C THR A 35 3.09 -3.60 4.69
N LEU A 36 1.83 -3.92 4.97
CA LEU A 36 1.32 -5.30 4.93
C LEU A 36 1.26 -5.82 3.48
N LEU A 37 1.70 -7.06 3.30
CA LEU A 37 1.35 -7.88 2.14
C LEU A 37 0.26 -8.85 2.57
N SER A 38 -0.90 -8.78 1.93
CA SER A 38 -1.98 -9.75 2.12
C SER A 38 -1.64 -11.07 1.41
N GLU A 39 -2.11 -12.19 1.95
CA GLU A 39 -2.00 -13.51 1.31
C GLU A 39 -2.74 -13.54 -0.03
N ASN A 40 -3.97 -13.04 -0.07
CA ASN A 40 -4.76 -12.92 -1.29
C ASN A 40 -4.04 -12.07 -2.34
N THR A 41 -3.42 -10.98 -1.91
CA THR A 41 -2.64 -10.10 -2.80
C THR A 41 -1.41 -10.82 -3.34
N LEU A 42 -0.69 -11.57 -2.49
CA LEU A 42 0.46 -12.36 -2.92
C LEU A 42 0.09 -13.43 -3.96
N LEU A 43 -1.06 -14.09 -3.81
CA LEU A 43 -1.55 -15.05 -4.80
C LEU A 43 -1.75 -14.38 -6.16
N ILE A 44 -2.44 -13.23 -6.20
CA ILE A 44 -2.64 -12.46 -7.43
C ILE A 44 -1.29 -12.01 -8.02
N LEU A 45 -0.36 -11.55 -7.19
CA LEU A 45 0.96 -11.12 -7.63
C LEU A 45 1.83 -12.26 -8.18
N ARG A 46 1.61 -13.51 -7.76
CA ARG A 46 2.32 -14.67 -8.32
C ARG A 46 1.81 -15.06 -9.70
N GLU A 47 0.52 -14.84 -9.95
CA GLU A 47 -0.06 -15.01 -11.29
C GLU A 47 0.31 -13.87 -12.23
N TYR A 48 0.45 -12.66 -11.68
CA TYR A 48 0.95 -11.50 -12.39
C TYR A 48 2.44 -11.68 -12.68
N LYS A 49 2.83 -11.80 -13.97
CA LYS A 49 4.22 -12.04 -14.41
C LYS A 49 4.87 -10.78 -14.98
N PRO A 50 5.19 -9.75 -14.17
CA PRO A 50 5.87 -8.55 -14.67
C PRO A 50 7.36 -8.83 -14.96
N LYS A 51 8.02 -7.93 -15.71
CA LYS A 51 9.41 -8.12 -16.13
C LYS A 51 10.42 -7.34 -15.29
N LYS A 52 10.13 -6.09 -14.93
CA LYS A 52 11.07 -5.19 -14.24
C LYS A 52 10.43 -4.48 -13.04
N TYR A 53 9.38 -3.70 -13.26
CA TYR A 53 8.64 -3.05 -12.18
C TYR A 53 7.55 -3.99 -11.67
N LEU A 54 7.13 -3.85 -10.41
CA LEU A 54 6.03 -4.66 -9.89
C LEU A 54 4.78 -4.45 -10.74
N PHE A 55 4.46 -3.21 -11.11
CA PHE A 55 3.34 -2.85 -11.99
C PHE A 55 3.82 -2.19 -13.28
N GLU A 56 3.62 -2.85 -14.41
CA GLU A 56 4.09 -2.41 -15.72
C GLU A 56 2.96 -2.08 -16.68
N GLY A 57 3.19 -1.06 -17.51
CA GLY A 57 2.34 -0.78 -18.66
C GLY A 57 2.39 -1.89 -19.72
N GLU A 58 1.39 -1.93 -20.60
CA GLU A 58 1.28 -2.94 -21.67
C GLU A 58 2.51 -2.99 -22.60
N LYS A 59 3.15 -1.82 -22.82
CA LYS A 59 4.38 -1.70 -23.62
C LYS A 59 5.65 -1.85 -22.78
N GLY A 60 5.53 -2.29 -21.53
CA GLY A 60 6.59 -2.26 -20.51
C GLY A 60 6.75 -0.88 -19.86
N GLY A 61 7.62 -0.81 -18.85
CA GLY A 61 7.90 0.41 -18.11
C GLY A 61 6.84 0.76 -17.05
N LYS A 62 7.11 1.80 -16.26
CA LYS A 62 6.22 2.24 -15.18
C LYS A 62 4.92 2.80 -15.75
N TYR A 63 3.80 2.54 -15.06
CA TYR A 63 2.58 3.30 -15.33
C TYR A 63 2.77 4.79 -15.07
N SER A 64 2.12 5.63 -15.88
CA SER A 64 1.98 7.05 -15.55
C SER A 64 0.96 7.23 -14.41
N LYS A 65 1.08 8.32 -13.64
CA LYS A 65 0.10 8.66 -12.60
C LYS A 65 -1.33 8.77 -13.18
N THR A 66 -1.44 9.34 -14.37
CA THR A 66 -2.70 9.47 -15.11
C THR A 66 -3.28 8.10 -15.50
N SER A 67 -2.44 7.15 -15.90
CA SER A 67 -2.86 5.79 -16.25
C SER A 67 -3.46 5.07 -15.04
N VAL A 68 -2.81 5.16 -13.88
CA VAL A 68 -3.34 4.60 -12.62
C VAL A 68 -4.70 5.19 -12.28
N GLY A 69 -4.83 6.53 -12.36
CA GLY A 69 -6.12 7.19 -12.14
C GLY A 69 -7.23 6.72 -13.09
N LYS A 70 -6.92 6.51 -14.38
CA LYS A 70 -7.85 5.97 -15.37
C LYS A 70 -8.22 4.50 -15.10
N ILE A 71 -7.28 3.69 -14.60
CA ILE A 71 -7.55 2.30 -14.20
C ILE A 71 -8.53 2.28 -13.03
N LEU A 72 -8.25 3.06 -11.98
CA LEU A 72 -9.15 3.16 -10.83
C LEU A 72 -10.54 3.66 -11.23
N LYS A 73 -10.62 4.72 -12.03
CA LYS A 73 -11.91 5.25 -12.52
C LYS A 73 -12.74 4.17 -13.24
N ARG A 74 -12.09 3.37 -14.09
CA ARG A 74 -12.76 2.26 -14.79
C ARG A 74 -13.23 1.17 -13.83
N ALA A 75 -12.42 0.81 -12.84
CA ALA A 75 -12.81 -0.18 -11.82
C ALA A 75 -14.03 0.31 -11.00
N VAL A 76 -14.03 1.57 -10.58
CA VAL A 76 -15.14 2.19 -9.83
C VAL A 76 -16.43 2.19 -10.65
N LEU A 77 -16.37 2.57 -11.93
CA LEU A 77 -17.54 2.51 -12.81
C LEU A 77 -18.10 1.09 -12.97
N LYS A 78 -17.24 0.08 -13.11
CA LYS A 78 -17.66 -1.32 -13.19
C LYS A 78 -18.28 -1.84 -11.89
N SER A 79 -17.83 -1.34 -10.75
CA SER A 79 -18.36 -1.70 -9.42
C SER A 79 -19.72 -1.09 -9.08
N LYS A 80 -20.25 -0.19 -9.93
CA LYS A 80 -21.50 0.56 -9.70
C LYS A 80 -21.49 1.44 -8.43
N ILE A 81 -20.32 1.73 -7.87
CA ILE A 81 -20.17 2.67 -6.75
C ILE A 81 -20.43 4.09 -7.27
N GLN A 82 -21.43 4.76 -6.68
CA GLN A 82 -21.83 6.13 -7.06
C GLN A 82 -20.97 7.21 -6.39
N LYS A 83 -20.31 6.86 -5.27
CA LYS A 83 -19.44 7.78 -4.54
C LYS A 83 -18.17 8.06 -5.33
N ARG A 84 -17.61 9.26 -5.17
CA ARG A 84 -16.29 9.59 -5.71
C ARG A 84 -15.22 8.77 -5.01
N VAL A 85 -14.56 7.88 -5.75
CA VAL A 85 -13.44 7.06 -5.24
C VAL A 85 -12.15 7.48 -5.95
N ILE A 86 -11.13 7.81 -5.15
CA ILE A 86 -9.76 8.07 -5.58
C ILE A 86 -8.79 7.20 -4.78
N VAL A 87 -7.50 7.19 -5.13
CA VAL A 87 -6.49 6.37 -4.45
C VAL A 87 -6.41 6.68 -2.95
N HIS A 88 -6.57 7.95 -2.56
CA HIS A 88 -6.64 8.34 -1.15
C HIS A 88 -7.87 7.77 -0.43
N THR A 89 -9.00 7.59 -1.13
CA THR A 89 -10.19 6.95 -0.56
C THR A 89 -9.88 5.50 -0.19
N LEU A 90 -9.21 4.75 -1.07
CA LEU A 90 -8.84 3.36 -0.81
C LEU A 90 -7.89 3.24 0.40
N ARG A 91 -6.88 4.13 0.48
CA ARG A 91 -5.97 4.18 1.64
C ARG A 91 -6.72 4.50 2.93
N HIS A 92 -7.69 5.41 2.88
CA HIS A 92 -8.49 5.75 4.06
C HIS A 92 -9.34 4.57 4.50
N SER A 93 -10.03 3.89 3.57
CA SER A 93 -10.79 2.68 3.87
C SER A 93 -9.92 1.59 4.50
N PHE A 94 -8.70 1.38 3.99
CA PHE A 94 -7.73 0.45 4.59
C PHE A 94 -7.39 0.84 6.05
N ALA A 95 -7.13 2.11 6.31
CA ALA A 95 -6.85 2.62 7.66
C ALA A 95 -8.05 2.45 8.60
N THR A 96 -9.25 2.77 8.13
CA THR A 96 -10.48 2.64 8.90
C THR A 96 -10.75 1.19 9.27
N HIS A 97 -10.60 0.24 8.34
CA HIS A 97 -10.78 -1.18 8.64
C HIS A 97 -9.74 -1.73 9.63
N LEU A 98 -8.49 -1.27 9.56
CA LEU A 98 -7.50 -1.62 10.59
C LEU A 98 -7.93 -1.11 11.96
N LEU A 99 -8.39 0.14 12.05
CA LEU A 99 -8.85 0.74 13.30
C LEU A 99 -10.10 0.03 13.86
N GLU A 100 -11.07 -0.29 12.99
CA GLU A 100 -12.28 -1.05 13.34
C GLU A 100 -11.95 -2.45 13.86
N ASN A 101 -10.87 -3.06 13.35
CA ASN A 101 -10.36 -4.35 13.82
C ASN A 101 -9.45 -4.24 15.06
N GLY A 102 -9.41 -3.08 15.71
CA GLY A 102 -8.69 -2.87 16.96
C GLY A 102 -7.18 -2.70 16.81
N VAL A 103 -6.66 -2.45 15.59
CA VAL A 103 -5.24 -2.18 15.39
C VAL A 103 -4.91 -0.80 15.94
N ASP A 104 -3.86 -0.72 16.76
CA ASP A 104 -3.42 0.54 17.37
C ASP A 104 -3.08 1.58 16.29
N LEU A 105 -3.58 2.81 16.50
CA LEU A 105 -3.42 3.93 15.59
C LEU A 105 -1.96 4.19 15.21
N ARG A 106 -1.01 3.93 16.11
CA ARG A 106 0.43 4.10 15.87
C ARG A 106 0.95 3.12 14.81
N TYR A 107 0.48 1.87 14.82
CA TYR A 107 0.82 0.91 13.78
C TYR A 107 0.20 1.31 12.44
N ILE A 108 -1.05 1.80 12.45
CA ILE A 108 -1.71 2.30 11.24
C ILE A 108 -0.92 3.47 10.65
N GLN A 109 -0.49 4.44 11.47
CA GLN A 109 0.32 5.57 11.01
C GLN A 109 1.66 5.12 10.40
N SER A 110 2.31 4.12 11.02
CA SER A 110 3.56 3.54 10.53
C SER A 110 3.36 2.84 9.17
N LEU A 111 2.33 2.02 9.03
CA LEU A 111 1.97 1.33 7.78
C LEU A 111 1.69 2.30 6.62
N LEU A 112 1.08 3.45 6.95
CA LEU A 112 0.75 4.47 5.97
C LEU A 112 1.94 5.39 5.67
N GLY A 113 2.92 5.54 6.56
CA GLY A 113 4.04 6.46 6.36
C GLY A 113 3.66 7.92 6.59
N HIS A 114 2.78 8.18 7.55
CA HIS A 114 2.49 9.55 7.97
C HIS A 114 3.55 10.02 8.97
N THR A 115 4.45 10.92 8.56
CA THR A 115 5.48 11.52 9.43
C THR A 115 5.10 12.87 10.05
N SER A 116 3.89 13.40 9.79
CA SER A 116 3.42 14.61 10.47
C SER A 116 2.74 14.27 11.78
N SER A 117 3.46 14.46 12.87
CA SER A 117 2.94 14.46 14.22
C SER A 117 2.33 15.82 14.55
N GLN A 118 1.00 15.89 14.67
CA GLN A 118 0.38 16.83 15.63
C GLN A 118 0.28 16.21 17.03
N THR A 119 1.16 15.25 17.33
CA THR A 119 1.41 14.65 18.65
C THR A 119 2.81 14.02 18.63
N THR A 120 3.81 14.91 18.59
CA THR A 120 5.23 14.59 18.68
C THR A 120 5.54 14.40 20.15
N GLN A 121 5.87 13.19 20.62
CA GLN A 121 6.85 13.08 21.71
C GLN A 121 7.41 11.69 22.05
N ILE A 122 6.96 10.56 21.49
CA ILE A 122 7.61 9.27 21.82
C ILE A 122 7.62 8.34 20.59
N TYR A 123 8.58 8.55 19.68
CA TYR A 123 8.82 7.65 18.54
C TYR A 123 10.14 6.90 18.75
N THR A 124 10.06 5.73 19.38
CA THR A 124 11.21 4.82 19.48
C THR A 124 10.77 3.42 19.15
N HIS A 125 11.16 2.96 17.96
CA HIS A 125 11.13 1.58 17.46
C HIS A 125 9.76 0.87 17.35
N VAL A 126 9.06 1.10 16.24
CA VAL A 126 8.09 0.11 15.73
C VAL A 126 8.88 -1.03 15.10
N SER A 127 8.96 -2.17 15.78
CA SER A 127 9.64 -3.38 15.28
C SER A 127 8.87 -3.98 14.10
N THR A 128 9.57 -4.41 13.05
CA THR A 128 9.02 -5.09 11.87
C THR A 128 8.26 -6.37 12.21
N LYS A 129 8.60 -7.02 13.33
CA LYS A 129 7.91 -8.23 13.81
C LYS A 129 6.47 -7.95 14.22
N VAL A 130 6.19 -6.78 14.78
CA VAL A 130 4.81 -6.44 15.17
C VAL A 130 3.96 -6.12 13.94
N VAL A 131 4.57 -5.57 12.90
CA VAL A 131 3.88 -5.26 11.64
C VAL A 131 3.42 -6.53 10.93
N SER A 132 4.23 -7.60 10.92
CA SER A 132 3.84 -8.88 10.31
C SER A 132 2.68 -9.60 11.01
N ASP A 133 2.41 -9.28 12.28
CA ASP A 133 1.32 -9.91 13.04
C ASP A 133 -0.04 -9.23 12.80
N ILE A 134 -0.06 -8.08 12.12
CA ILE A 134 -1.28 -7.35 11.78
C ILE A 134 -1.91 -7.99 10.55
N LYS A 135 -3.15 -8.50 10.70
CA LYS A 135 -3.91 -9.05 9.58
C LYS A 135 -4.33 -7.94 8.61
N SER A 136 -4.07 -8.15 7.32
CA SER A 136 -4.50 -7.20 6.30
C SER A 136 -6.01 -7.27 6.11
N PRO A 137 -6.73 -6.14 6.04
CA PRO A 137 -8.15 -6.12 5.68
C PRO A 137 -8.44 -6.78 4.32
N LEU A 138 -7.44 -6.86 3.44
CA LEU A 138 -7.56 -7.48 2.12
C LEU A 138 -7.66 -9.01 2.17
N ASP A 139 -7.33 -9.64 3.30
CA ASP A 139 -7.43 -11.10 3.45
C ASP A 139 -8.86 -11.57 3.79
N ASN A 140 -9.75 -10.64 4.16
CA ASN A 140 -11.17 -10.92 4.47
C ASN A 140 -12.15 -10.42 3.39
N LEU A 141 -11.64 -10.10 2.19
CA LEU A 141 -12.44 -9.66 1.05
C LEU A 141 -12.99 -10.84 0.23
#